data_AF-A0A2G2FZ88-F1
#
_entry.id   AF-A0A2G2FZ88-F1
#
_cell.length_a   1.000
_cell.length_b   1.000
_cell.length_c   1.000
_cell.angle_alpha   90.00
_cell.angle_beta   90.00
_cell.angle_gamma   90.00
#
_symmetry.space_group_name_H-M   'P 1'
#
loop_
_entity.id
_entity.type
_entity.pdbx_description
1 polymer ?
#
loop_
_entity_poly.entity_id
_entity_poly.type
_entity_poly.pdbx_seq_one_letter_code
_entity_poly.pdbx_strand_id
1 'polypeptide(L)'
;MDILEFTIIGLIVLFAVVKYMQHTTEQALNKRWKYVDFMKPILDSDEYSVEFKEIILSMFNDSMQKNLLLKFIFFGSVVTIFQRKKYDEFNLLFKEQILTDNKNHHKKFQEAIQLMIEINFYNAPHLYIIVGFFPILIIVIYSIFAKANKIFTKALFETIVFNTVSSKPICSN
;
A
#
# COMPACT_ATOMS: atom_id res chain seq x y z
N MET A 1 -23.27 -14.03 -27.43
CA MET A 1 -21.81 -14.14 -27.37
C MET A 1 -21.50 -15.61 -27.45
N ASP A 2 -20.92 -16.04 -28.56
CA ASP A 2 -20.80 -17.46 -28.88
C ASP A 2 -19.58 -18.09 -28.21
N ILE A 3 -19.57 -19.42 -28.06
CA ILE A 3 -18.47 -20.17 -27.42
C ILE A 3 -17.12 -19.85 -28.06
N LEU A 4 -17.11 -19.62 -29.38
CA LEU A 4 -15.93 -19.22 -30.14
C LEU A 4 -15.42 -17.84 -29.72
N GLU A 5 -16.31 -16.85 -29.57
CA GLU A 5 -15.95 -15.50 -29.13
C GLU A 5 -15.39 -15.51 -27.71
N PHE A 6 -16.02 -16.27 -26.80
CA PHE A 6 -15.52 -16.44 -25.43
C PHE A 6 -14.11 -17.06 -25.41
N THR A 7 -13.86 -18.05 -26.28
CA THR A 7 -12.56 -18.71 -26.39
C THR A 7 -11.49 -17.76 -26.94
N ILE A 8 -11.81 -16.95 -27.95
CA ILE A 8 -10.90 -15.94 -28.50
C ILE A 8 -10.57 -14.88 -27.45
N ILE A 9 -11.56 -14.36 -26.73
CA ILE A 9 -11.35 -13.40 -25.64
C ILE A 9 -10.49 -14.02 -24.54
N GLY A 10 -10.76 -15.27 -24.15
CA GLY A 10 -9.98 -16.00 -23.15
C GLY A 10 -8.51 -16.14 -23.55
N LEU A 11 -8.23 -16.46 -24.82
CA LEU A 11 -6.87 -16.52 -25.34
C LEU A 11 -6.18 -15.16 -25.32
N ILE A 12 -6.86 -14.09 -25.73
CA ILE A 12 -6.31 -12.72 -25.68
C ILE A 12 -5.95 -12.33 -24.25
N VAL A 13 -6.83 -12.59 -23.27
CA VAL A 13 -6.59 -12.32 -21.86
C VAL A 13 -5.41 -13.14 -21.35
N LEU A 14 -5.32 -14.43 -21.70
CA LEU A 14 -4.20 -15.28 -21.30
C LEU A 14 -2.87 -14.74 -21.84
N PHE A 15 -2.80 -14.38 -23.13
CA PHE A 15 -1.61 -13.78 -23.73
C PHE A 15 -1.23 -12.47 -23.05
N ALA A 16 -2.21 -11.62 -22.74
CA ALA A 16 -1.98 -10.36 -22.03
C ALA A 16 -1.41 -10.60 -20.62
N VAL A 17 -1.96 -11.57 -19.87
CA VAL A 17 -1.47 -11.94 -18.53
C VAL A 17 -0.03 -12.47 -18.60
N VAL A 18 0.27 -13.35 -19.56
CA VAL A 18 1.63 -13.89 -19.74
C VAL A 18 2.62 -12.77 -20.07
N LYS A 19 2.28 -11.88 -21.01
CA LYS A 19 3.13 -10.73 -21.37
C LYS A 19 3.34 -9.78 -20.20
N TYR A 20 2.29 -9.53 -19.43
CA TYR A 20 2.38 -8.73 -18.21
C TYR A 20 3.32 -9.36 -17.19
N MET A 21 3.19 -10.65 -16.90
CA MET A 21 4.08 -11.36 -15.97
C MET A 21 5.54 -11.36 -16.42
N GLN A 22 5.80 -11.54 -17.72
CA GLN A 22 7.13 -11.44 -18.29
C GLN A 22 7.72 -10.05 -18.05
N HIS A 23 6.97 -9.01 -18.39
CA HIS A 23 7.39 -7.62 -18.20
C HIS A 23 7.69 -7.31 -16.73
N THR A 24 6.81 -7.69 -15.80
CA THR A 24 7.03 -7.43 -14.37
C THR A 24 8.25 -8.18 -13.84
N THR A 25 8.50 -9.39 -14.32
CA THR A 25 9.67 -10.19 -13.91
C THR A 25 10.97 -9.57 -14.42
N GLU A 26 11.00 -9.13 -15.68
CA GLU A 26 12.15 -8.45 -16.27
C GLU A 26 12.48 -7.15 -15.54
N GLN A 27 11.47 -6.32 -15.25
CA GLN A 27 11.65 -5.10 -14.49
C GLN A 27 12.14 -5.38 -13.06
N ALA A 28 11.56 -6.36 -12.37
CA ALA A 28 12.02 -6.76 -11.05
C ALA A 28 13.49 -7.20 -11.05
N LEU A 29 13.91 -7.97 -12.07
CA LEU A 29 15.29 -8.42 -12.20
C LEU A 29 16.26 -7.25 -12.45
N ASN A 30 15.92 -6.34 -13.38
CA ASN A 30 16.74 -5.16 -13.65
C ASN A 30 16.90 -4.29 -12.39
N LYS A 31 15.81 -4.07 -11.65
CA LYS A 31 15.85 -3.30 -10.39
C LYS A 31 16.68 -4.00 -9.30
N ARG A 32 16.66 -5.33 -9.23
CA ARG A 32 17.53 -6.09 -8.31
C ARG A 32 19.00 -5.88 -8.66
N TRP A 33 19.37 -5.96 -9.93
CA TRP A 33 20.75 -5.68 -10.35
C TRP A 33 21.18 -4.24 -10.00
N LYS A 34 20.30 -3.26 -10.23
CA LYS A 34 20.55 -1.87 -9.81
C LYS A 34 20.79 -1.76 -8.29
N TYR A 35 20.09 -2.54 -7.48
CA TYR A 35 20.33 -2.58 -6.03
C TYR A 35 21.67 -3.22 -5.71
N VAL A 36 22.01 -4.35 -6.36
CA VAL A 36 23.32 -5.01 -6.21
C VAL A 36 24.47 -4.05 -6.52
N ASP A 37 24.37 -3.31 -7.63
CA ASP A 37 25.36 -2.32 -8.02
C ASP A 37 25.44 -1.15 -7.02
N PHE A 38 24.31 -0.78 -6.41
CA PHE A 38 24.24 0.23 -5.37
C PHE A 38 24.88 -0.23 -4.04
N MET A 39 24.64 -1.46 -3.61
CA MET A 39 25.10 -1.98 -2.32
C MET A 39 26.57 -2.40 -2.33
N LYS A 40 27.09 -2.87 -3.47
CA LYS A 40 28.47 -3.34 -3.59
C LYS A 40 29.52 -2.34 -3.06
N PRO A 41 29.54 -1.06 -3.49
CA PRO A 41 30.49 -0.08 -2.95
C PRO A 41 30.28 0.23 -1.46
N ILE A 42 29.07 0.01 -0.92
CA ILE A 42 28.79 0.19 0.52
C ILE A 42 29.39 -0.96 1.32
N LEU A 43 29.23 -2.20 0.84
CA LEU A 43 29.76 -3.39 1.50
C LEU A 43 31.28 -3.44 1.50
N ASP A 44 31.89 -3.02 0.39
CA ASP A 44 33.34 -3.02 0.20
C ASP A 44 34.06 -1.84 0.89
N SER A 45 33.32 -0.83 1.36
CA SER A 45 33.89 0.37 1.98
C SER A 45 34.05 0.24 3.49
N ASP A 46 35.21 0.67 4.02
CA ASP A 46 35.45 0.77 5.47
C ASP A 46 34.76 1.98 6.12
N GLU A 47 34.15 2.87 5.33
CA GLU A 47 33.41 4.06 5.82
C GLU A 47 32.14 3.66 6.60
N TYR A 48 31.51 2.56 6.22
CA TYR A 48 30.22 2.14 6.77
C TYR A 48 30.39 1.12 7.88
N SER A 49 29.60 1.27 8.96
CA SER A 49 29.55 0.31 10.05
C SER A 49 29.01 -1.05 9.60
N VAL A 50 29.36 -2.10 10.34
CA VAL A 50 28.88 -3.46 10.07
C VAL A 50 27.34 -3.51 10.13
N GLU A 51 26.76 -2.83 11.11
CA GLU A 51 25.31 -2.74 11.30
C GLU A 51 24.63 -2.06 10.11
N PHE A 52 25.21 -1.00 9.56
CA PHE A 52 24.67 -0.34 8.36
C PHE A 52 24.69 -1.29 7.15
N LYS A 53 25.81 -2.00 6.94
CA LYS A 53 25.95 -2.98 5.86
C LYS A 53 24.92 -4.11 5.96
N GLU A 54 24.72 -4.65 7.16
CA GLU A 54 23.71 -5.69 7.43
C GLU A 54 22.28 -5.19 7.15
N ILE A 55 22.00 -3.92 7.42
CA ILE A 55 20.69 -3.33 7.12
C ILE A 55 20.47 -3.18 5.63
N ILE A 56 21.47 -2.70 4.88
CA ILE A 56 21.36 -2.62 3.41
C ILE A 56 21.15 -4.01 2.80
N LEU A 57 21.85 -5.03 3.31
CA LEU A 57 21.65 -6.42 2.90
C LEU A 57 20.25 -6.96 3.25
N SER A 58 19.77 -6.70 4.46
CA SER A 58 18.44 -7.14 4.87
C SER A 58 17.35 -6.45 4.06
N MET A 59 17.49 -5.16 3.75
CA MET A 59 16.58 -4.44 2.84
C MET A 59 16.54 -5.04 1.44
N PHE A 60 17.69 -5.46 0.89
CA PHE A 60 17.71 -6.18 -0.38
C PHE A 60 16.92 -7.49 -0.30
N ASN A 61 17.10 -8.27 0.76
CA ASN A 61 16.36 -9.52 0.96
C ASN A 61 14.86 -9.28 1.15
N ASP A 62 14.50 -8.27 1.93
CA ASP A 62 13.13 -7.87 2.19
C ASP A 62 12.42 -7.36 0.93
N SER A 63 13.15 -6.71 0.01
CA SER A 63 12.62 -6.27 -1.28
C SER A 63 12.00 -7.42 -2.10
N MET A 64 12.49 -8.65 -1.91
CA MET A 64 12.02 -9.85 -2.60
C MET A 64 10.81 -10.50 -1.92
N GLN A 65 10.44 -10.07 -0.71
CA GLN A 65 9.30 -10.63 0.01
C GLN A 65 7.99 -10.06 -0.50
N LYS A 66 7.10 -10.92 -0.98
CA LYS A 66 5.81 -10.46 -1.55
C LYS A 66 4.97 -9.67 -0.55
N ASN A 67 5.07 -9.95 0.76
CA ASN A 67 4.27 -9.30 1.79
C ASN A 67 4.91 -8.05 2.43
N LEU A 68 6.01 -7.53 1.87
CA LEU A 68 6.74 -6.38 2.43
C LEU A 68 5.83 -5.17 2.68
N LEU A 69 4.98 -4.81 1.71
CA LEU A 69 4.04 -3.69 1.85
C LEU A 69 3.08 -3.89 3.03
N LEU A 70 2.55 -5.10 3.20
CA LEU A 70 1.64 -5.43 4.30
C LEU A 70 2.37 -5.37 5.65
N LYS A 71 3.62 -5.85 5.71
CA LYS A 71 4.48 -5.75 6.90
C LYS A 71 4.73 -4.28 7.27
N PHE A 72 5.01 -3.41 6.31
CA PHE A 72 5.19 -1.97 6.58
C PHE A 72 3.92 -1.32 7.11
N ILE A 73 2.77 -1.60 6.50
CA ILE A 73 1.48 -1.06 6.94
C ILE A 73 1.15 -1.56 8.34
N PHE A 74 1.33 -2.85 8.61
CA PHE A 74 1.08 -3.45 9.91
C PHE A 74 2.04 -2.88 10.97
N PHE A 75 3.33 -2.82 10.68
CA PHE A 75 4.32 -2.26 11.59
C PHE A 75 4.01 -0.79 11.90
N GLY A 76 3.79 0.04 10.87
CA GLY A 76 3.46 1.45 11.05
C GLY A 76 2.19 1.68 11.83
N SER A 77 1.13 0.89 11.58
CA SER A 77 -0.13 1.04 12.33
C SER A 77 -0.03 0.53 13.77
N VAL A 78 0.50 -0.68 13.98
CA VAL A 78 0.52 -1.33 15.29
C VAL A 78 1.54 -0.70 16.23
N VAL A 79 2.74 -0.40 15.74
CA VAL A 79 3.81 0.15 16.58
C VAL A 79 3.50 1.59 16.98
N THR A 80 3.00 2.42 16.06
CA THR A 80 2.63 3.81 16.36
C THR A 80 1.46 3.90 17.33
N ILE A 81 0.48 2.98 17.28
CA ILE A 81 -0.71 3.03 18.14
C ILE A 81 -0.46 2.38 19.51
N PHE A 82 0.22 1.24 19.57
CA PHE A 82 0.28 0.43 20.79
C PHE A 82 1.63 0.42 21.51
N GLN A 83 2.73 0.82 20.85
CA GLN A 83 4.09 0.64 21.39
C GLN A 83 4.99 1.88 21.23
N ARG A 84 4.40 3.08 21.35
CA ARG A 84 5.09 4.35 21.11
C ARG A 84 6.40 4.54 21.88
N LYS A 85 6.47 4.14 23.16
CA LYS A 85 7.71 4.23 23.95
C LYS A 85 8.85 3.38 23.38
N LYS A 86 8.56 2.14 22.99
CA LYS A 86 9.54 1.23 22.37
C LYS A 86 9.97 1.72 20.99
N TYR A 87 9.06 2.36 20.26
CA TYR A 87 9.37 2.98 18.98
C TYR A 87 10.36 4.14 19.13
N ASP A 88 10.16 5.02 20.12
CA ASP A 88 11.04 6.17 20.35
C ASP A 88 12.45 5.70 20.75
N GLU A 89 12.57 4.69 21.60
CA GLU A 89 13.85 4.06 21.97
C GLU A 89 14.55 3.43 20.76
N PHE A 90 13.81 2.66 19.94
CA PHE A 90 14.36 2.08 18.72
C PHE A 90 14.82 3.15 17.73
N ASN A 91 14.03 4.21 17.54
CA ASN A 91 14.35 5.28 16.60
C ASN A 91 15.58 6.08 17.04
N LEU A 92 15.78 6.23 18.35
CA LEU A 92 16.96 6.89 18.92
C LEU A 92 18.21 6.04 18.68
N LEU A 93 18.16 4.74 19.00
CA LEU A 93 19.26 3.80 18.70
C LEU A 93 19.55 3.70 17.20
N PHE A 94 18.51 3.68 16.37
CA PHE A 94 18.63 3.65 14.91
C PHE A 94 19.34 4.90 14.38
N LYS A 95 19.02 6.07 14.93
CA LYS A 95 19.74 7.31 14.59
C LYS A 95 21.19 7.27 15.07
N GLU A 96 21.45 6.85 16.30
CA GLU A 96 22.81 6.86 16.84
C GLU A 96 23.74 5.85 16.16
N GLN A 97 23.25 4.66 15.86
CA GLN A 97 24.08 3.54 15.40
C GLN A 97 24.13 3.39 13.87
N ILE A 98 23.05 3.79 13.18
CA ILE A 98 22.87 3.45 11.75
C ILE A 98 22.81 4.72 10.90
N LEU A 99 22.05 5.72 11.35
CA LEU A 99 22.05 7.05 10.74
C LEU A 99 22.93 8.01 11.54
N THR A 100 24.21 7.66 11.70
CA THR A 100 25.22 8.61 12.16
C THR A 100 25.05 9.93 11.40
N ASP A 101 25.32 11.08 12.05
CA ASP A 101 25.04 12.45 11.56
C ASP A 101 25.77 12.82 10.24
N ASN A 102 26.34 11.84 9.57
CA ASN A 102 26.85 11.87 8.22
C ASN A 102 25.68 11.89 7.21
N LYS A 103 25.49 13.04 6.57
CA LYS A 103 24.53 13.27 5.48
C LYS A 103 24.63 12.22 4.35
N ASN A 104 25.80 11.61 4.14
CA ASN A 104 26.01 10.56 3.15
C ASN A 104 25.29 9.25 3.54
N HIS A 105 25.33 8.86 4.82
CA HIS A 105 24.68 7.63 5.31
C HIS A 105 23.16 7.74 5.17
N HIS A 106 22.60 8.90 5.54
CA HIS A 106 21.16 9.15 5.39
C HIS A 106 20.71 9.08 3.94
N LYS A 107 21.47 9.70 3.02
CA LYS A 107 21.17 9.65 1.59
C LYS A 107 21.21 8.22 1.05
N LYS A 108 22.23 7.44 1.42
CA LYS A 108 22.35 6.03 1.01
C LYS A 108 21.21 5.18 1.56
N PHE A 109 20.84 5.38 2.81
CA PHE A 109 19.68 4.70 3.39
C PHE A 109 18.37 5.02 2.65
N GLN A 110 18.14 6.29 2.29
CA GLN A 110 16.97 6.68 1.49
C GLN A 110 16.98 6.06 0.09
N GLU A 111 18.13 6.05 -0.60
CA GLU A 111 18.30 5.39 -1.90
C GLU A 111 18.00 3.88 -1.79
N ALA A 112 18.45 3.23 -0.72
CA ALA A 112 18.20 1.82 -0.43
C ALA A 112 16.70 1.53 -0.23
N ILE A 113 15.99 2.35 0.55
CA ILE A 113 14.54 2.23 0.73
C ILE A 113 13.81 2.38 -0.61
N GLN A 114 14.18 3.39 -1.41
CA GLN A 114 13.55 3.61 -2.70
C GLN A 114 13.71 2.40 -3.61
N LEU A 115 14.93 1.87 -3.73
CA LEU A 115 15.19 0.69 -4.56
C LEU A 115 14.48 -0.56 -4.02
N MET A 116 14.41 -0.74 -2.70
CA MET A 116 13.68 -1.83 -2.07
C MET A 116 12.19 -1.80 -2.43
N ILE A 117 11.57 -0.63 -2.33
CA ILE A 117 10.15 -0.44 -2.69
C ILE A 117 9.93 -0.64 -4.20
N GLU A 118 10.82 -0.12 -5.05
CA GLU A 118 10.74 -0.31 -6.51
C GLU A 118 10.81 -1.80 -6.88
N ILE A 119 11.74 -2.57 -6.33
CA ILE A 119 11.83 -4.01 -6.57
C ILE A 119 10.55 -4.70 -6.11
N ASN A 120 10.08 -4.37 -4.90
CA ASN A 120 8.90 -5.01 -4.33
C ASN A 120 7.63 -4.74 -5.15
N PHE A 121 7.49 -3.51 -5.66
CA PHE A 121 6.39 -3.12 -6.53
C PHE A 121 6.29 -4.01 -7.77
N TYR A 122 7.40 -4.28 -8.45
CA TYR A 122 7.40 -5.18 -9.62
C TYR A 122 7.26 -6.66 -9.24
N ASN A 123 7.67 -7.05 -8.03
CA ASN A 123 7.58 -8.43 -7.55
C ASN A 123 6.16 -8.80 -7.05
N ALA A 124 5.41 -7.82 -6.53
CA ALA A 124 4.05 -8.00 -6.00
C ALA A 124 3.10 -6.84 -6.38
N PRO A 125 2.95 -6.50 -7.68
CA PRO A 125 2.19 -5.32 -8.11
C PRO A 125 0.72 -5.35 -7.70
N HIS A 126 0.14 -6.55 -7.64
CA HIS A 126 -1.23 -6.77 -7.19
C HIS A 126 -1.48 -6.26 -5.77
N LEU A 127 -0.52 -6.36 -4.84
CA LEU A 127 -0.72 -5.85 -3.48
C LEU A 127 -0.76 -4.33 -3.43
N TYR A 128 0.04 -3.65 -4.25
CA TYR A 128 0.01 -2.20 -4.35
C TYR A 128 -1.30 -1.70 -4.97
N ILE A 129 -1.82 -2.43 -5.95
CA ILE A 129 -3.15 -2.18 -6.51
C ILE A 129 -4.23 -2.39 -5.45
N ILE A 130 -4.21 -3.51 -4.72
CA ILE A 130 -5.18 -3.80 -3.67
C ILE A 130 -5.13 -2.71 -2.58
N VAL A 131 -3.94 -2.42 -2.04
CA VAL A 131 -3.78 -1.41 -0.98
C VAL A 131 -4.14 -0.01 -1.46
N GLY A 132 -3.84 0.35 -2.71
CA GLY A 132 -4.16 1.68 -3.25
C GLY A 132 -5.63 1.84 -3.63
N PHE A 133 -6.22 0.83 -4.28
CA PHE A 133 -7.56 0.91 -4.86
C PHE A 133 -8.66 0.56 -3.87
N PHE A 134 -8.44 -0.43 -2.99
CA PHE A 134 -9.48 -0.93 -2.09
C PHE A 134 -9.98 0.11 -1.07
N PRO A 135 -9.13 0.97 -0.47
CA PRO A 135 -9.60 2.06 0.38
C PRO A 135 -10.45 3.07 -0.37
N ILE A 136 -10.08 3.40 -1.62
CA ILE A 136 -10.86 4.30 -2.47
C ILE A 136 -12.23 3.70 -2.75
N LEU A 137 -12.29 2.41 -3.08
CA LEU A 137 -13.54 1.69 -3.28
C LEU A 137 -14.43 1.73 -2.02
N ILE A 138 -13.86 1.48 -0.84
CA ILE A 138 -14.57 1.60 0.44
C ILE A 138 -15.11 3.01 0.65
N ILE A 139 -14.32 4.05 0.38
CA ILE A 139 -14.73 5.46 0.52
C ILE A 139 -15.89 5.78 -0.44
N VAL A 140 -15.82 5.31 -1.69
CA VAL A 140 -16.88 5.52 -2.68
C VAL A 140 -18.17 4.81 -2.26
N ILE A 141 -18.08 3.53 -1.86
CA ILE A 141 -19.22 2.77 -1.36
C ILE A 141 -19.83 3.47 -0.14
N TYR A 142 -19.01 3.84 0.84
CA TYR A 142 -19.46 4.56 2.04
C TYR A 142 -20.15 5.88 1.67
N SER A 143 -19.60 6.64 0.73
CA SER A 143 -20.19 7.91 0.27
C SER A 143 -21.55 7.71 -0.40
N ILE A 144 -21.70 6.65 -1.21
CA ILE A 144 -22.98 6.27 -1.84
C ILE A 144 -23.99 5.88 -0.76
N PHE A 145 -23.59 5.01 0.20
CA PHE A 145 -24.45 4.59 1.31
C PHE A 145 -24.85 5.75 2.21
N ALA A 146 -23.93 6.66 2.55
CA ALA A 146 -24.24 7.84 3.36
C ALA A 146 -25.24 8.76 2.65
N LYS A 147 -25.10 8.95 1.33
CA LYS A 147 -26.02 9.76 0.53
C LYS A 147 -27.39 9.09 0.38
N ALA A 148 -27.42 7.78 0.15
CA ALA A 148 -28.65 6.99 0.08
C ALA A 148 -29.38 6.99 1.42
N ASN A 149 -28.67 6.80 2.53
CA ASN A 149 -29.23 6.84 3.87
C ASN A 149 -29.85 8.21 4.14
N LYS A 150 -29.15 9.31 3.85
CA LYS A 150 -29.69 10.68 4.01
C LYS A 150 -30.97 10.94 3.21
N ILE A 151 -31.06 10.43 1.98
CA ILE A 151 -32.27 10.52 1.15
C ILE A 151 -33.40 9.69 1.78
N PHE A 152 -33.09 8.47 2.22
CA PHE A 152 -34.06 7.58 2.85
C PHE A 152 -34.60 8.14 4.17
N THR A 153 -33.74 8.70 5.03
CA THR A 153 -34.16 9.33 6.28
C THR A 153 -35.05 10.55 6.02
N LYS A 154 -34.74 11.35 4.99
CA LYS A 154 -35.54 12.50 4.60
C LYS A 154 -36.93 12.09 4.08
N ALA A 155 -37.00 11.10 3.20
CA ALA A 155 -38.26 10.58 2.66
C ALA A 155 -39.14 9.95 3.77
N LEU A 156 -38.52 9.22 4.70
CA LEU A 156 -39.22 8.62 5.83
C LEU A 156 -39.77 9.69 6.79
N PHE A 157 -39.00 10.76 7.04
CA PHE A 157 -39.45 11.91 7.83
C PHE A 157 -40.61 12.65 7.16
N GLU A 158 -40.53 12.93 5.85
CA GLU A 158 -41.61 13.57 5.09
C GLU A 158 -42.90 12.71 5.09
N THR A 159 -42.78 11.39 4.97
CA THR A 159 -43.93 10.47 5.03
C THR A 159 -44.57 10.45 6.42
N ILE A 160 -43.77 10.43 7.49
CA ILE A 160 -44.27 10.47 8.87
C ILE A 160 -44.99 11.81 9.15
N VAL A 161 -44.39 12.93 8.73
CA VAL A 161 -44.98 14.28 8.89
C VAL A 161 -46.28 14.41 8.08
N PHE A 162 -46.32 13.92 6.84
CA PHE A 162 -47.53 13.95 6.02
C PHE A 162 -48.68 13.15 6.66
N ASN A 163 -48.39 11.95 7.17
CA ASN A 163 -49.39 11.11 7.83
C ASN A 163 -49.89 11.70 9.16
N THR A 164 -49.04 12.41 9.91
CA THR A 164 -49.44 13.07 11.17
C THR A 164 -50.21 14.38 10.97
N VAL A 165 -49.97 15.09 9.86
CA VAL A 165 -50.75 16.30 9.51
C VAL A 165 -52.10 15.94 8.90
N SER A 166 -52.18 14.88 8.08
CA SER A 166 -53.43 14.40 7.47
C SER A 166 -54.40 13.76 8.47
N SER A 167 -53.94 13.37 9.66
CA SER A 167 -54.77 12.76 10.70
C SER A 167 -55.32 13.75 11.73
N LYS A 168 -55.09 15.06 11.58
CA LYS A 168 -55.73 16.07 12.45
C LYS A 168 -57.19 16.23 12.04
N PRO A 169 -58.17 16.00 12.95
CA PRO A 169 -59.56 16.26 12.63
C PRO A 169 -59.77 17.75 12.37
N ILE A 170 -60.49 18.05 11.30
CA ILE A 170 -61.01 19.39 11.03
C ILE A 170 -61.95 19.70 12.20
N CYS A 171 -61.53 20.56 13.12
CA CYS A 171 -62.44 21.14 14.10
C CYS A 171 -63.46 21.97 13.33
N SER A 172 -64.65 21.42 13.13
CA SER A 172 -65.83 22.15 12.68
C SER A 172 -66.22 23.14 13.78
N ASN A 173 -66.07 24.44 13.48
CA ASN A 173 -66.70 25.52 14.25
C ASN A 173 -68.22 25.48 14.10
#